data_AF-A0A550GKK3-F1
#
_entry.id   AF-A0A550GKK3-F1
#
_cell.length_a   1.000
_cell.length_b   1.000
_cell.length_c   1.000
_cell.angle_alpha   90.00
_cell.angle_beta   90.00
_cell.angle_gamma   90.00
#
_symmetry.space_group_name_H-M   'P 1'
#
loop_
_entity.id
_entity.type
_entity.pdbx_description
1 polymer ?
#
loop_
_entity_poly.entity_id
_entity_poly.type
_entity_poly.pdbx_seq_one_letter_code
_entity_poly.pdbx_strand_id
1 'polypeptide(L)'
;MASRDPTKTTWNLWDDLPPEEEDELIEKLAQNIVKRKMGLMAQLTLETISPISKLGADLGMTLLGPYLEFFGIEKVTALFRKRENMTRLLDRIDELEMERSRKREEAKRKRREKSQDR
;
A
#
# COMPACT_ATOMS: atom_id res chain seq x y z
N MET A 1 -29.62 26.53 0.42
CA MET A 1 -29.43 25.25 -0.32
C MET A 1 -28.04 25.27 -0.89
N ALA A 2 -27.10 24.53 -0.29
CA ALA A 2 -25.71 24.52 -0.76
C ALA A 2 -25.65 23.70 -2.06
N SER A 3 -25.30 24.37 -3.16
CA SER A 3 -25.04 23.74 -4.46
C SER A 3 -23.97 22.67 -4.30
N ARG A 4 -24.37 21.42 -4.50
CA ARG A 4 -23.49 20.26 -4.54
C ARG A 4 -22.76 20.31 -5.89
N ASP A 5 -21.46 20.56 -5.85
CA ASP A 5 -20.58 20.61 -7.02
C ASP A 5 -20.63 19.26 -7.76
N PRO A 6 -21.04 19.19 -9.04
CA PRO A 6 -21.18 17.95 -9.80
C PRO A 6 -19.83 17.30 -10.16
N THR A 7 -18.70 17.94 -9.85
CA THR A 7 -17.35 17.40 -10.09
C THR A 7 -16.79 16.57 -8.93
N LYS A 8 -17.49 16.47 -7.80
CA LYS A 8 -17.08 15.60 -6.69
C LYS A 8 -17.68 14.22 -6.86
N THR A 9 -16.84 13.28 -7.31
CA THR A 9 -17.05 11.83 -7.45
C THR A 9 -18.13 11.31 -6.50
N THR A 10 -19.31 11.02 -7.03
CA THR A 10 -20.34 10.22 -6.35
C THR A 10 -19.93 8.76 -6.42
N TRP A 11 -18.90 8.39 -5.67
CA TRP A 11 -18.59 6.99 -5.43
C TRP A 11 -19.49 6.49 -4.29
N ASN A 12 -20.28 5.45 -4.54
CA ASN A 12 -21.03 4.78 -3.49
C ASN A 12 -20.23 3.57 -2.98
N LEU A 13 -20.41 3.21 -1.71
CA LEU A 13 -19.77 2.07 -1.04
C LEU A 13 -19.86 0.73 -1.81
N TRP A 14 -20.87 0.60 -2.68
CA TRP A 14 -21.16 -0.61 -3.44
C TRP A 14 -20.58 -0.60 -4.86
N ASP A 15 -20.05 0.54 -5.31
CA ASP A 15 -19.45 0.69 -6.63
C ASP A 15 -17.96 0.31 -6.58
N ASP A 16 -17.43 -0.12 -7.72
CA ASP A 16 -15.98 -0.26 -7.88
C ASP A 16 -15.31 1.11 -7.81
N LEU A 17 -14.10 1.17 -7.24
CA LEU A 17 -13.31 2.40 -7.25
C LEU A 17 -12.93 2.76 -8.70
N PRO A 18 -12.94 4.07 -9.05
CA PRO A 18 -12.35 4.53 -10.30
C PRO A 18 -10.87 4.08 -10.39
N PRO A 19 -10.37 3.68 -11.58
CA PRO A 19 -8.99 3.18 -11.72
C PRO A 19 -7.94 4.14 -11.16
N GLU A 20 -8.11 5.45 -11.38
CA GLU A 20 -7.19 6.48 -10.86
C GLU A 20 -7.15 6.52 -9.32
N GLU A 21 -8.30 6.30 -8.67
CA GLU A 21 -8.37 6.22 -7.20
C GLU A 21 -7.77 4.92 -6.68
N GLU A 22 -7.90 3.82 -7.42
CA GLU A 22 -7.24 2.55 -7.09
C GLU A 22 -5.72 2.73 -7.10
N ASP A 23 -5.18 3.35 -8.14
CA ASP A 23 -3.75 3.62 -8.32
C ASP A 23 -3.21 4.50 -7.20
N GLU A 24 -3.91 5.59 -6.90
CA GLU A 24 -3.51 6.51 -5.84
C GLU A 24 -3.52 5.83 -4.47
N LEU A 25 -4.54 4.99 -4.21
CA LEU A 25 -4.67 4.29 -2.94
C LEU A 25 -3.62 3.20 -2.79
N ILE A 26 -3.33 2.44 -3.85
CA ILE A 26 -2.25 1.44 -3.90
C ILE A 26 -0.91 2.12 -3.59
N GLU A 27 -0.59 3.23 -4.24
CA GLU A 27 0.67 3.95 -4.02
C GLU A 27 0.81 4.39 -2.56
N LYS A 28 -0.25 5.00 -2.01
CA LYS A 28 -0.23 5.49 -0.62
C LYS A 28 -0.07 4.35 0.39
N LEU A 29 -0.76 3.23 0.19
CA LEU A 29 -0.65 2.05 1.04
C LEU A 29 0.76 1.45 0.97
N ALA A 30 1.28 1.24 -0.25
CA ALA A 30 2.62 0.68 -0.47
C ALA A 30 3.71 1.55 0.17
N GLN A 31 3.67 2.87 -0.05
CA GLN A 31 4.62 3.79 0.59
C GLN A 31 4.57 3.73 2.11
N ASN A 32 3.38 3.64 2.71
CA ASN A 32 3.23 3.55 4.17
C ASN A 32 3.79 2.24 4.73
N ILE A 33 3.56 1.12 4.05
CA ILE A 33 4.07 -0.20 4.42
C ILE A 33 5.60 -0.20 4.40
N VAL A 34 6.22 0.27 3.30
CA VAL A 34 7.68 0.29 3.14
C VAL A 34 8.35 1.29 4.09
N LYS A 35 7.78 2.51 4.23
CA LYS A 35 8.31 3.55 5.13
C LYS A 35 8.46 3.03 6.55
N ARG A 36 7.47 2.26 7.03
CA ARG A 36 7.40 1.74 8.40
C ARG A 36 8.14 0.41 8.60
N LYS A 37 8.88 -0.08 7.59
CA LYS A 37 9.60 -1.37 7.61
C LYS A 37 8.67 -2.56 7.85
N MET A 38 7.41 -2.44 7.45
CA MET A 38 6.46 -3.56 7.50
C MET A 38 6.55 -4.46 6.27
N GLY A 39 7.37 -4.16 5.25
CA GLY A 39 7.42 -4.93 4.01
C GLY A 39 7.64 -6.42 4.22
N LEU A 40 8.62 -6.82 5.04
CA LEU A 40 8.85 -8.24 5.37
C LEU A 40 7.65 -8.90 6.09
N MET A 41 6.99 -8.17 7.01
CA MET A 41 5.80 -8.68 7.71
C MET A 41 4.56 -8.71 6.82
N ALA A 42 4.40 -7.73 5.93
CA ALA A 42 3.33 -7.64 4.96
C ALA A 42 3.45 -8.74 3.91
N GLN A 43 4.67 -8.96 3.39
CA GLN A 43 4.97 -10.04 2.45
C GLN A 43 4.70 -11.42 3.06
N LEU A 44 5.22 -11.71 4.26
CA LEU A 44 4.95 -12.97 4.97
C LEU A 44 3.45 -13.17 5.27
N THR A 45 2.73 -12.10 5.61
CA THR A 45 1.28 -12.15 5.90
C THR A 45 0.47 -12.40 4.63
N LEU A 46 0.81 -11.73 3.53
CA LEU A 46 0.05 -11.80 2.27
C LEU A 46 0.38 -13.06 1.45
N GLU A 47 1.60 -13.60 1.54
CA GLU A 47 1.96 -14.89 0.95
C GLU A 47 1.31 -16.07 1.69
N THR A 48 1.25 -16.03 3.02
CA THR A 48 0.77 -17.16 3.84
C THR A 48 -0.75 -17.21 3.94
N ILE A 49 -1.42 -16.06 3.83
CA ILE A 49 -2.85 -15.99 4.06
C ILE A 49 -3.59 -15.82 2.74
N SER A 50 -4.28 -16.88 2.33
CA SER A 50 -5.26 -16.77 1.25
C SER A 50 -6.23 -15.62 1.60
N PRO A 51 -6.40 -14.61 0.72
CA PRO A 51 -7.22 -13.42 0.97
C PRO A 51 -8.69 -13.71 1.34
N ILE A 52 -9.15 -14.93 1.01
CA ILE A 52 -10.53 -15.40 1.20
C ILE A 52 -10.70 -16.07 2.57
N SER A 53 -9.62 -16.31 3.31
CA SER A 53 -9.70 -16.91 4.63
C SER A 53 -10.03 -15.86 5.70
N LYS A 54 -10.90 -16.23 6.62
CA LYS A 54 -11.30 -15.41 7.78
C LYS A 54 -10.10 -14.88 8.56
N LEU A 55 -9.02 -15.67 8.65
CA LEU A 55 -7.77 -15.29 9.31
C LEU A 55 -7.03 -14.14 8.60
N GLY A 56 -7.16 -14.04 7.27
CA GLY A 56 -6.56 -12.95 6.48
C GLY A 56 -7.31 -11.65 6.63
N ALA A 57 -8.63 -11.72 6.68
CA ALA A 57 -9.46 -10.58 7.01
C ALA A 57 -9.17 -10.07 8.42
N ASP A 58 -9.09 -10.96 9.42
CA ASP A 58 -8.84 -10.58 10.81
C ASP A 58 -7.43 -10.00 11.02
N LEU A 59 -6.40 -10.58 10.40
CA LEU A 59 -5.03 -10.05 10.47
C LEU A 59 -4.85 -8.77 9.66
N GLY A 60 -5.47 -8.68 8.49
CA GLY A 60 -5.53 -7.45 7.70
C GLY A 60 -6.19 -6.32 8.50
N MET A 61 -7.34 -6.58 9.12
CA MET A 61 -8.04 -5.60 9.97
C MET A 61 -7.22 -5.22 11.22
N THR A 62 -6.49 -6.16 11.82
CA THR A 62 -5.70 -5.90 13.04
C THR A 62 -4.43 -5.11 12.74
N LEU A 63 -3.71 -5.47 11.66
CA LEU A 63 -2.45 -4.82 11.28
C LEU A 63 -2.70 -3.48 10.58
N LEU A 64 -3.73 -3.43 9.72
CA LEU A 64 -4.05 -2.25 8.93
C LEU A 64 -5.11 -1.37 9.60
N GLY A 65 -5.88 -1.86 10.59
CA GLY A 65 -7.02 -1.16 11.21
C GLY A 65 -6.77 0.31 11.59
N PRO A 66 -5.71 0.63 12.35
CA PRO A 66 -5.36 2.02 12.68
C PRO A 66 -5.05 2.89 11.46
N TYR A 67 -4.74 2.27 10.33
CA TYR A 67 -4.42 2.93 9.05
C TYR A 67 -5.62 2.95 8.09
N LEU A 68 -6.56 2.01 8.20
CA LEU A 68 -7.79 1.98 7.42
C LEU A 68 -8.65 3.21 7.71
N GLU A 69 -8.65 3.73 8.94
CA GLU A 69 -9.31 5.01 9.27
C GLU A 69 -8.70 6.21 8.52
N PHE A 70 -7.39 6.19 8.24
CA PHE A 70 -6.72 7.28 7.53
C PHE A 70 -7.02 7.27 6.02
N PHE A 71 -7.22 6.08 5.45
CA PHE A 71 -7.50 5.90 4.02
C PHE A 71 -8.98 5.78 3.67
N GLY A 72 -9.84 5.67 4.68
CA GLY A 72 -11.26 5.37 4.54
C GLY A 72 -11.47 3.87 4.38
N ILE A 73 -12.07 3.25 5.40
CA ILE A 73 -12.37 1.80 5.43
C ILE A 73 -13.13 1.39 4.16
N GLU A 74 -14.10 2.19 3.75
CA GLU A 74 -14.93 1.97 2.55
C GLU A 74 -14.10 1.82 1.27
N LYS A 75 -13.15 2.75 1.05
CA LYS A 75 -12.29 2.75 -0.14
C LYS A 75 -11.32 1.57 -0.12
N VAL A 76 -10.73 1.27 1.03
CA VAL A 76 -9.82 0.13 1.15
C VAL A 76 -10.57 -1.20 0.97
N THR A 77 -11.79 -1.32 1.51
CA THR A 77 -12.66 -2.48 1.29
C THR A 77 -13.02 -2.64 -0.19
N ALA A 78 -13.34 -1.55 -0.88
CA ALA A 78 -13.62 -1.57 -2.32
C ALA A 78 -12.39 -1.97 -3.14
N LEU A 79 -11.22 -1.43 -2.80
CA LEU A 79 -9.95 -1.76 -3.45
C LEU A 79 -9.66 -3.26 -3.37
N PHE A 80 -9.81 -3.86 -2.18
CA PHE A 80 -9.51 -5.27 -1.95
C PHE A 80 -10.58 -6.25 -2.44
N ARG A 81 -11.74 -5.76 -2.90
CA ARG A 81 -12.76 -6.59 -3.55
C ARG A 81 -12.26 -7.16 -4.88
N LYS A 82 -11.42 -6.40 -5.60
CA LYS A 82 -10.77 -6.85 -6.82
C LYS A 82 -9.45 -7.53 -6.47
N ARG A 83 -9.36 -8.84 -6.76
CA ARG A 83 -8.14 -9.63 -6.54
C ARG A 83 -6.90 -9.03 -7.22
N GLU A 84 -7.08 -8.43 -8.40
CA GLU A 84 -6.00 -7.81 -9.15
C GLU A 84 -5.34 -6.64 -8.40
N ASN A 85 -6.12 -5.82 -7.68
CA ASN A 85 -5.58 -4.72 -6.89
C ASN A 85 -4.69 -5.19 -5.73
N MET A 86 -4.93 -6.40 -5.22
CA MET A 86 -4.05 -7.01 -4.22
C MET A 86 -2.68 -7.34 -4.82
N THR A 87 -2.67 -7.96 -6.00
CA THR A 87 -1.43 -8.26 -6.73
C THR A 87 -0.68 -6.96 -7.05
N ARG A 88 -1.39 -5.94 -7.54
CA ARG A 88 -0.81 -4.62 -7.81
C ARG A 88 -0.21 -3.95 -6.56
N LEU A 89 -0.86 -4.09 -5.40
CA LEU A 89 -0.33 -3.59 -4.14
C LEU A 89 0.95 -4.31 -3.71
N LEU A 90 0.98 -5.64 -3.83
CA LEU A 90 2.14 -6.45 -3.52
C LEU A 90 3.34 -6.12 -4.42
N ASP A 91 3.13 -6.13 -5.74
CA ASP A 91 4.16 -5.78 -6.71
C ASP A 91 4.73 -4.39 -6.43
N ARG A 92 3.86 -3.44 -6.08
CA ARG A 92 4.29 -2.08 -5.77
C ARG A 92 5.10 -1.97 -4.47
N ILE A 93 4.76 -2.76 -3.44
CA ILE A 93 5.56 -2.85 -2.21
C ILE A 93 6.95 -3.39 -2.53
N ASP A 94 7.04 -4.46 -3.32
CA ASP A 94 8.31 -5.08 -3.70
C ASP A 94 9.21 -4.11 -4.49
N GLU A 95 8.65 -3.39 -5.46
CA GLU A 95 9.37 -2.35 -6.20
C GLU A 95 9.97 -1.29 -5.27
N LEU A 96 9.18 -0.77 -4.34
CA LEU A 96 9.60 0.26 -3.39
C LEU A 96 10.67 -0.27 -2.41
N GLU A 97 10.57 -1.53 -1.98
CA GLU A 97 11.59 -2.17 -1.14
C GLU A 97 12.92 -2.34 -1.89
N MET A 98 12.86 -2.80 -3.14
CA MET A 98 14.03 -2.93 -4.00
C MET A 98 14.70 -1.56 -4.23
N GLU A 99 13.92 -0.53 -4.55
CA GLU A 99 14.43 0.83 -4.76
C GLU A 99 15.12 1.35 -3.48
N ARG A 100 14.49 1.14 -2.32
CA ARG A 100 15.06 1.54 -1.02
C ARG A 100 16.37 0.79 -0.72
N SER A 101 16.44 -0.49 -1.05
CA SER A 101 17.65 -1.31 -0.88
C SER A 101 18.79 -0.79 -1.76
N ARG A 102 18.53 -0.56 -3.05
CA ARG A 102 19.51 0.00 -4.00
C ARG A 102 20.03 1.36 -3.53
N LYS A 103 19.14 2.27 -3.12
CA LYS A 103 19.54 3.59 -2.58
C LYS A 103 20.44 3.48 -1.34
N ARG A 104 20.21 2.49 -0.47
CA ARG A 104 21.05 2.24 0.71
C ARG A 104 22.43 1.70 0.33
N GLU A 105 22.51 0.77 -0.62
CA GLU A 105 23.75 0.21 -1.14
C GLU A 105 24.62 1.31 -1.79
N GLU A 106 24.03 2.13 -2.66
CA GLU A 106 24.71 3.25 -3.30
C GLU A 106 25.21 4.29 -2.28
N ALA A 107 24.40 4.61 -1.27
CA ALA A 107 24.80 5.52 -0.20
C ALA A 107 25.97 4.97 0.63
N LYS A 108 25.99 3.67 0.91
CA LYS A 108 27.11 2.99 1.60
C LYS A 108 28.38 3.05 0.74
N ARG A 109 28.28 2.76 -0.57
CA ARG A 109 29.40 2.79 -1.51
C ARG A 109 30.03 4.19 -1.59
N LYS A 110 29.22 5.23 -1.81
CA LYS A 110 29.68 6.63 -1.84
C LYS A 110 30.36 7.06 -0.52
N ARG A 111 29.91 6.55 0.63
CA ARG A 111 30.55 6.82 1.93
C ARG A 111 31.92 6.16 2.05
N ARG A 112 32.08 4.91 1.56
CA ARG A 112 33.35 4.17 1.56
C ARG A 112 34.39 4.83 0.65
N GLU A 113 33.99 5.24 -0.55
CA GLU A 113 34.85 5.94 -1.51
C GLU A 113 35.34 7.29 -0.91
N LYS A 114 34.45 8.06 -0.28
CA LYS A 114 34.83 9.32 0.43
C LYS A 114 35.74 9.13 1.64
N SER A 115 35.73 7.96 2.28
CA SER A 115 36.61 7.66 3.43
C SER A 115 37.97 7.12 3.02
N GLN A 116 38.14 6.63 1.79
CA GLN A 116 39.42 6.18 1.26
C GLN A 116 40.22 7.31 0.58
N ASP A 117 39.56 8.41 0.23
CA ASP A 117 40.15 9.60 -0.39
C ASP A 117 40.54 10.71 0.61
N ARG A 118 40.45 10.43 1.92
CA ARG A 118 40.88 11.31 3.03
C ARG A 118 41.99 10.65 3.83
#